data_AF-A0A953F6V7-F1
#
_entry.id   AF-A0A953F6V7-F1
#
_cell.length_a   1.000
_cell.length_b   1.000
_cell.length_c   1.000
_cell.angle_alpha   90.00
_cell.angle_beta   90.00
_cell.angle_gamma   90.00
#
_symmetry.space_group_name_H-M   'P 1'
#
loop_
_entity.id
_entity.type
_entity.pdbx_description
1 polymer ?
#
loop_
_entity_poly.entity_id
_entity_poly.type
_entity_poly.pdbx_seq_one_letter_code
_entity_poly.pdbx_strand_id
1 'polypeptide(L)'
;MLTIQKLVSLLQPEHLQEFCDHLDQSGNTLPLRLVEKLRQDGPLNVESDELCNAIYGDTEEKTRKKFFQLAHYTFRLSAFLAHRYPFYLCHNISPIERLFNAGKQAEAEQQAENLLDIALKIEDYSTQSWVLKFLINLAHIREKRKESIRLQQLLNTALHNEGTLNEIQLYIRENLNFKDKNNLTSENSVKHLEFFSQYHQRECLPVQIMSRYGSVYTLSFLDDNKFYSEEVKQEVNGLMTELDKHSYIIFPFADDILLNIDYLHLKLIIKNMNEDEVMREATRISKKWSNLRFWQNHINTAQIVSLSIQASYFITRYCISYKENYRELIPVHIRESIDETVHICKRMVDQMKEEKDAHVRYINLNNIYCMLLLLCGKDEIKKSISILEKLMIDYQQIPFQKLYDAIFANLIIGYFSIADHNGVNECYRRYEKLTAKKAKIVENDVTIKAFYYASQWITSGREQYREKLKSLIASLKDNPLLVSTQHLVEELCQYYNIPVEE
;
A
#
# COMPACT_ATOMS: atom_id res chain seq x y z
N MET A 1 31.12 -18.56 -9.46
CA MET A 1 29.68 -18.90 -9.50
C MET A 1 28.85 -17.65 -9.23
N LEU A 2 27.86 -17.40 -10.09
CA LEU A 2 27.00 -16.22 -9.99
C LEU A 2 26.01 -16.36 -8.82
N THR A 3 25.62 -15.24 -8.21
CA THR A 3 24.60 -15.23 -7.13
C THR A 3 23.27 -15.84 -7.60
N ILE A 4 22.87 -15.58 -8.84
CA ILE A 4 21.63 -16.16 -9.40
C ILE A 4 21.71 -17.69 -9.56
N GLN A 5 22.89 -18.26 -9.83
CA GLN A 5 23.07 -19.72 -9.90
C GLN A 5 22.81 -20.36 -8.54
N LYS A 6 23.42 -19.78 -7.48
CA LYS A 6 23.20 -20.19 -6.10
C LYS A 6 21.73 -20.10 -5.73
N LEU A 7 21.09 -18.97 -5.99
CA LEU A 7 19.68 -18.78 -5.70
C LEU A 7 18.82 -19.86 -6.39
N VAL A 8 18.94 -20.05 -7.71
CA VAL A 8 18.13 -21.03 -8.44
C VAL A 8 18.36 -22.45 -7.91
N SER A 9 19.57 -22.80 -7.50
CA SER A 9 19.85 -24.11 -6.88
C SER A 9 19.19 -24.32 -5.51
N LEU A 10 18.82 -23.24 -4.83
CA LEU A 10 18.25 -23.23 -3.49
C LEU A 10 16.73 -23.03 -3.49
N LEU A 11 16.07 -22.89 -4.65
CA LEU A 11 14.62 -22.72 -4.73
C LEU A 11 13.91 -24.08 -4.82
N GLN A 12 12.80 -24.22 -4.08
CA GLN A 12 11.87 -25.32 -4.32
C GLN A 12 11.25 -25.21 -5.72
N PRO A 13 10.82 -26.32 -6.33
CA PRO A 13 10.17 -26.30 -7.65
C PRO A 13 9.01 -25.31 -7.75
N GLU A 14 8.22 -25.18 -6.69
CA GLU A 14 7.06 -24.27 -6.63
C GLU A 14 7.52 -22.80 -6.67
N HIS A 15 8.47 -22.41 -5.81
CA HIS A 15 9.01 -21.04 -5.79
C HIS A 15 9.77 -20.70 -7.07
N LEU A 16 10.49 -21.66 -7.66
CA LEU A 16 11.17 -21.47 -8.94
C LEU A 16 10.15 -21.24 -10.07
N GLN A 17 9.05 -22.00 -10.08
CA GLN A 17 7.98 -21.81 -11.05
C GLN A 17 7.32 -20.44 -10.89
N GLU A 18 6.97 -20.03 -9.67
CA GLU A 18 6.40 -18.70 -9.43
C GLU A 18 7.34 -17.57 -9.84
N PHE A 19 8.65 -17.76 -9.66
CA PHE A 19 9.63 -16.79 -10.13
C PHE A 19 9.68 -16.72 -11.66
N CYS A 20 9.63 -17.86 -12.36
CA CYS A 20 9.55 -17.89 -13.83
C CYS A 20 8.27 -17.20 -14.34
N ASP A 21 7.13 -17.51 -13.74
CA ASP A 21 5.84 -16.90 -14.11
C ASP A 21 5.86 -15.37 -13.90
N HIS A 22 6.50 -14.89 -12.83
CA HIS A 22 6.70 -13.47 -12.60
C HIS A 22 7.56 -12.81 -13.68
N LEU A 23 8.66 -13.46 -14.09
CA LEU A 23 9.54 -12.95 -15.14
C LEU A 23 8.82 -12.89 -16.49
N ASP A 24 8.00 -13.89 -16.81
CA ASP A 24 7.19 -13.92 -18.03
C ASP A 24 6.15 -12.80 -18.05
N GLN A 25 5.34 -12.69 -16.99
CA GLN A 25 4.29 -11.67 -16.85
C GLN A 25 4.82 -10.23 -16.87
N SER A 26 6.06 -10.03 -16.41
CA SER A 26 6.71 -8.72 -16.39
C SER A 26 7.48 -8.40 -17.67
N GLY A 27 7.47 -9.28 -18.67
CA GLY A 27 8.18 -9.08 -19.94
C GLY A 27 9.70 -9.21 -19.84
N ASN A 28 10.21 -9.85 -18.79
CA ASN A 28 11.65 -10.02 -18.54
C ASN A 28 12.20 -11.25 -19.28
N THR A 29 12.21 -11.20 -20.61
CA THR A 29 12.56 -12.34 -21.48
C THR A 29 13.99 -12.86 -21.27
N LEU A 30 14.99 -11.98 -21.16
CA LEU A 30 16.39 -12.42 -20.95
C LEU A 30 16.62 -13.02 -19.55
N PRO A 31 16.13 -12.40 -18.46
CA PRO A 31 16.13 -13.04 -17.14
C PRO A 31 15.45 -14.41 -17.13
N LEU A 32 14.28 -14.54 -17.78
CA LEU A 32 13.55 -15.80 -17.87
C LEU A 32 14.40 -16.88 -18.55
N ARG A 33 14.95 -16.59 -19.73
CA ARG A 33 15.83 -17.52 -20.46
C ARG A 33 17.03 -17.96 -19.62
N LEU A 34 17.62 -17.05 -18.85
CA LEU A 34 18.73 -17.39 -17.95
C LEU A 34 18.30 -18.38 -16.86
N VAL A 35 17.16 -18.13 -16.20
CA VAL A 35 16.64 -19.01 -15.15
C VAL A 35 16.23 -20.38 -15.71
N GLU A 36 15.60 -20.43 -16.87
CA GLU A 36 15.23 -21.67 -17.56
C GLU A 36 16.47 -22.48 -17.95
N LYS A 37 17.51 -21.83 -18.46
CA LYS A 37 18.77 -22.49 -18.82
C LYS A 37 19.45 -23.10 -17.59
N LEU A 38 19.48 -22.36 -16.48
CA LEU A 38 19.98 -22.86 -15.20
C LEU A 38 19.18 -24.05 -14.68
N ARG A 39 17.84 -24.03 -14.84
CA ARG A 39 16.96 -25.13 -14.46
C ARG A 39 17.23 -26.40 -15.28
N GLN A 40 17.50 -26.26 -16.57
CA GLN A 40 17.73 -27.39 -17.49
C GLN A 40 19.10 -28.05 -17.27
N ASP A 41 20.15 -27.24 -17.17
CA ASP A 41 21.53 -27.73 -17.21
C ASP A 41 22.10 -28.09 -15.82
N GLY A 42 21.38 -27.73 -14.74
CA GLY A 42 21.86 -27.87 -13.37
C GLY A 42 22.61 -26.60 -12.93
N PRO A 43 22.05 -25.79 -12.01
CA PRO A 43 22.53 -24.42 -11.79
C PRO A 43 24.00 -24.31 -11.33
N LEU A 44 24.51 -25.35 -10.67
CA LEU A 44 25.86 -25.42 -10.12
C LEU A 44 26.89 -26.05 -11.07
N ASN A 45 26.44 -26.60 -12.21
CA ASN A 45 27.30 -27.37 -13.12
C ASN A 45 27.72 -26.58 -14.38
N VAL A 46 27.21 -25.37 -14.57
CA VAL A 46 27.42 -24.57 -15.78
C VAL A 46 28.31 -23.37 -15.50
N GLU A 47 29.30 -23.16 -16.38
CA GLU A 47 30.20 -22.02 -16.28
C GLU A 47 29.58 -20.72 -16.81
N SER A 48 30.07 -19.58 -16.31
CA SER A 48 29.52 -18.27 -16.69
C SER A 48 29.63 -17.97 -18.18
N ASP A 49 30.68 -18.48 -18.86
CA ASP A 49 30.88 -18.26 -20.29
C ASP A 49 29.94 -19.10 -21.14
N GLU A 50 29.62 -20.32 -20.70
CA GLU A 50 28.63 -21.17 -21.36
C GLU A 50 27.23 -20.56 -21.27
N LEU A 51 26.86 -20.02 -20.09
CA LEU A 51 25.62 -19.28 -19.91
C LEU A 51 25.60 -18.00 -20.76
N CYS A 52 26.70 -17.24 -20.79
CA CYS A 52 26.81 -16.03 -21.62
C CYS A 52 26.57 -16.36 -23.10
N ASN A 53 27.23 -17.41 -23.61
CA ASN A 53 27.05 -17.88 -24.98
C ASN A 53 25.62 -18.37 -25.24
N ALA A 54 25.01 -19.10 -24.30
CA ALA A 54 23.65 -19.59 -24.46
C ALA A 54 22.60 -18.47 -24.53
N ILE A 55 22.85 -17.34 -23.84
CA ILE A 55 21.91 -16.22 -23.79
C ILE A 55 22.14 -15.20 -24.91
N TYR A 56 23.40 -14.88 -25.21
CA TYR A 56 23.77 -13.81 -26.15
C TYR A 56 24.37 -14.31 -27.47
N GLY A 57 24.78 -15.57 -27.57
CA GLY A 57 25.38 -16.16 -28.77
C GLY A 57 26.88 -15.90 -28.95
N ASP A 58 27.52 -15.20 -28.01
CA ASP A 58 28.96 -14.99 -27.96
C ASP A 58 29.48 -14.79 -26.52
N THR A 59 30.80 -14.76 -26.36
CA THR A 59 31.51 -14.54 -25.09
C THR A 59 32.54 -13.41 -25.16
N GLU A 60 32.33 -12.44 -26.05
CA GLU A 60 33.22 -11.29 -26.16
C GLU A 60 33.22 -10.45 -24.87
N GLU A 61 34.30 -9.72 -24.57
CA GLU A 61 34.44 -8.97 -23.31
C GLU A 61 33.26 -8.02 -23.05
N LYS A 62 32.77 -7.34 -24.10
CA LYS A 62 31.62 -6.43 -24.00
C LYS A 62 30.33 -7.19 -23.70
N THR A 63 30.15 -8.39 -24.24
CA THR A 63 28.99 -9.25 -24.00
C THR A 63 29.04 -9.87 -22.62
N ARG A 64 30.21 -10.33 -22.15
CA ARG A 64 30.39 -10.81 -20.76
C ARG A 64 30.02 -9.74 -19.74
N LYS A 65 30.41 -8.48 -19.98
CA LYS A 65 29.99 -7.34 -19.12
C LYS A 65 28.47 -7.18 -19.07
N LYS A 66 27.78 -7.24 -20.22
CA LYS A 66 26.31 -7.21 -20.29
C LYS A 66 25.68 -8.41 -19.60
N PHE A 67 26.26 -9.60 -19.75
CA PHE A 67 25.79 -10.82 -19.10
C PHE A 67 25.91 -10.75 -17.57
N PHE A 68 27.00 -10.23 -17.02
CA PHE A 68 27.10 -10.03 -15.57
C PHE A 68 26.09 -9.01 -15.05
N GLN A 69 25.80 -7.95 -15.83
CA GLN A 69 24.72 -7.02 -15.51
C GLN A 69 23.35 -7.70 -15.54
N LEU A 70 23.09 -8.54 -16.55
CA LEU A 70 21.88 -9.35 -16.63
C LEU A 70 21.74 -10.30 -15.44
N ALA A 71 22.81 -11.00 -15.05
CA ALA A 71 22.79 -11.92 -13.92
C ALA A 71 22.49 -11.18 -12.59
N HIS A 72 23.10 -10.01 -12.39
CA HIS A 72 22.81 -9.17 -11.23
C HIS A 72 21.38 -8.64 -11.24
N TYR A 73 20.90 -8.19 -12.40
CA TYR A 73 19.52 -7.73 -12.57
C TYR A 73 18.51 -8.86 -12.32
N THR A 74 18.77 -10.06 -12.85
CA THR A 74 17.93 -11.25 -12.64
C THR A 74 17.86 -11.62 -11.16
N PHE A 75 18.99 -11.54 -10.43
CA PHE A 75 18.97 -11.71 -8.98
C PHE A 75 18.12 -10.64 -8.29
N ARG A 76 18.22 -9.35 -8.68
CA ARG A 76 17.36 -8.30 -8.10
C ARG A 76 15.86 -8.58 -8.30
N LEU A 77 15.47 -9.20 -9.42
CA LEU A 77 14.08 -9.58 -9.66
C LEU A 77 13.57 -10.68 -8.71
N SER A 78 14.47 -11.40 -8.00
CA SER A 78 14.05 -12.33 -6.94
C SER A 78 13.48 -11.62 -5.71
N ALA A 79 13.56 -10.28 -5.65
CA ALA A 79 12.80 -9.47 -4.72
C ALA A 79 11.32 -9.87 -4.66
N PHE A 80 10.74 -10.30 -5.78
CA PHE A 80 9.40 -10.88 -5.81
C PHE A 80 9.18 -11.98 -4.74
N LEU A 81 10.15 -12.89 -4.58
CA LEU A 81 10.11 -13.96 -3.58
C LEU A 81 10.27 -13.42 -2.16
N ALA A 82 11.18 -12.45 -1.95
CA ALA A 82 11.38 -11.84 -0.64
C ALA A 82 10.10 -11.18 -0.10
N HIS A 83 9.35 -10.48 -0.95
CA HIS A 83 8.11 -9.82 -0.55
C HIS A 83 6.94 -10.80 -0.32
N ARG A 84 6.91 -11.92 -1.05
CA ARG A 84 5.76 -12.86 -0.99
C ARG A 84 5.98 -14.03 -0.04
N TYR A 85 7.21 -14.49 0.09
CA TYR A 85 7.59 -15.68 0.83
C TYR A 85 8.89 -15.44 1.62
N PRO A 86 8.95 -14.53 2.60
CA PRO A 86 10.20 -14.20 3.34
C PRO A 86 11.04 -15.40 3.80
N PHE A 87 10.41 -16.57 4.04
CA PHE A 87 11.08 -17.81 4.46
C PHE A 87 11.37 -18.78 3.30
N TYR A 88 11.43 -18.33 2.05
CA TYR A 88 11.54 -19.19 0.87
C TYR A 88 12.82 -20.04 0.83
N LEU A 89 13.84 -19.70 1.63
CA LEU A 89 15.09 -20.44 1.76
C LEU A 89 15.10 -21.49 2.89
N CYS A 90 14.24 -21.38 3.91
CA CYS A 90 14.31 -22.21 5.11
C CYS A 90 14.14 -23.70 4.82
N HIS A 91 13.45 -24.06 3.74
CA HIS A 91 13.28 -25.46 3.33
C HIS A 91 14.59 -26.20 3.05
N ASN A 92 15.69 -25.48 2.76
CA ASN A 92 17.01 -26.07 2.48
C ASN A 92 17.67 -26.70 3.71
N ILE A 93 17.18 -26.39 4.92
CA ILE A 93 17.67 -26.94 6.18
C ILE A 93 17.59 -28.47 6.20
N SER A 94 16.41 -29.04 5.93
CA SER A 94 16.21 -30.49 5.98
C SER A 94 17.03 -31.26 4.92
N PRO A 95 17.14 -30.81 3.64
CA PRO A 95 18.06 -31.38 2.67
C PRO A 95 19.53 -31.42 3.14
N ILE A 96 20.04 -30.35 3.76
CA ILE A 96 21.41 -30.30 4.29
C ILE A 96 21.60 -31.37 5.37
N GLU A 97 20.66 -31.48 6.32
CA GLU A 97 20.70 -32.52 7.36
C GLU A 97 20.68 -33.93 6.77
N ARG A 98 19.85 -34.18 5.75
CA ARG A 98 19.77 -35.47 5.07
C ARG A 98 21.07 -35.83 4.36
N LEU A 99 21.68 -34.89 3.64
CA LEU A 99 22.98 -35.11 3.00
C LEU A 99 24.05 -35.45 4.04
N PHE A 100 24.09 -34.70 5.14
CA PHE A 100 25.04 -34.95 6.21
C PHE A 100 24.85 -36.33 6.84
N ASN A 101 23.61 -36.70 7.19
CA ASN A 101 23.27 -38.00 7.78
C ASN A 101 23.50 -39.18 6.82
N ALA A 102 23.41 -38.94 5.51
CA ALA A 102 23.74 -39.93 4.48
C ALA A 102 25.26 -40.06 4.23
N GLY A 103 26.11 -39.38 5.01
CA GLY A 103 27.56 -39.39 4.86
C GLY A 103 28.10 -38.51 3.74
N LYS A 104 27.25 -37.75 3.04
CA LYS A 104 27.61 -36.84 1.94
C LYS A 104 28.02 -35.46 2.48
N GLN A 105 29.03 -35.43 3.35
CA GLN A 105 29.39 -34.21 4.10
C GLN A 105 29.85 -33.06 3.22
N ALA A 106 30.60 -33.33 2.14
CA ALA A 106 31.07 -32.28 1.22
C ALA A 106 29.91 -31.64 0.44
N GLU A 107 28.92 -32.43 0.00
CA GLU A 107 27.70 -31.93 -0.63
C GLU A 107 26.89 -31.07 0.36
N ALA A 108 26.76 -31.54 1.61
CA ALA A 108 26.05 -30.80 2.68
C ALA A 108 26.72 -29.46 3.01
N GLU A 109 28.06 -29.44 3.13
CA GLU A 109 28.84 -28.22 3.37
C GLU A 109 28.70 -27.24 2.20
N GLN A 110 28.85 -27.71 0.96
CA GLN A 110 28.70 -26.85 -0.22
C GLN A 110 27.30 -26.23 -0.33
N GLN A 111 26.25 -27.00 -0.02
CA GLN A 111 24.87 -26.49 -0.01
C GLN A 111 24.68 -25.48 1.14
N ALA A 112 25.23 -25.74 2.33
CA ALA A 112 25.19 -24.82 3.46
C ALA A 112 25.93 -23.50 3.16
N GLU A 113 27.10 -23.55 2.53
CA GLU A 113 27.84 -22.35 2.13
C GLU A 113 27.10 -21.53 1.06
N ASN A 114 26.48 -22.20 0.07
CA ASN A 114 25.65 -21.53 -0.92
C ASN A 114 24.43 -20.86 -0.27
N LEU A 115 23.78 -21.56 0.66
CA LEU A 115 22.66 -21.05 1.42
C LEU A 115 23.05 -19.83 2.28
N LEU A 116 24.20 -19.90 2.97
CA LEU A 116 24.72 -18.80 3.76
C LEU A 116 25.01 -17.56 2.90
N ASP A 117 25.62 -17.75 1.72
CA ASP A 117 25.95 -16.63 0.82
C ASP A 117 24.68 -15.88 0.35
N ILE A 118 23.64 -16.62 -0.03
CA ILE A 118 22.36 -15.99 -0.38
C ILE A 118 21.69 -15.36 0.85
N ALA A 119 21.64 -16.08 1.98
CA ALA A 119 21.00 -15.58 3.19
C ALA A 119 21.67 -14.30 3.73
N LEU A 120 23.00 -14.18 3.63
CA LEU A 120 23.74 -12.95 3.93
C LEU A 120 23.37 -11.83 2.96
N LYS A 121 23.26 -12.14 1.66
CA LYS A 121 22.95 -11.14 0.63
C LYS A 121 21.57 -10.53 0.78
N ILE A 122 20.58 -11.30 1.21
CA ILE A 122 19.19 -10.88 1.39
C ILE A 122 18.83 -10.53 2.84
N GLU A 123 19.81 -10.62 3.75
CA GLU A 123 19.66 -10.38 5.18
C GLU A 123 18.59 -11.26 5.88
N ASP A 124 18.49 -12.53 5.48
CA ASP A 124 17.66 -13.54 6.16
C ASP A 124 18.35 -14.04 7.44
N TYR A 125 18.16 -13.32 8.54
CA TYR A 125 18.79 -13.65 9.82
C TYR A 125 18.40 -15.02 10.37
N SER A 126 17.16 -15.45 10.17
CA SER A 126 16.66 -16.74 10.62
C SER A 126 17.39 -17.90 9.93
N THR A 127 17.53 -17.85 8.59
CA THR A 127 18.29 -18.84 7.85
C THR A 127 19.79 -18.75 8.14
N GLN A 128 20.36 -17.54 8.21
CA GLN A 128 21.77 -17.35 8.58
C GLN A 128 22.10 -18.01 9.93
N SER A 129 21.28 -17.78 10.95
CA SER A 129 21.47 -18.31 12.30
C SER A 129 21.57 -19.82 12.32
N TRP A 130 20.66 -20.51 11.60
CA TRP A 130 20.69 -21.96 11.51
C TRP A 130 21.94 -22.47 10.79
N VAL A 131 22.23 -21.91 9.60
CA VAL A 131 23.34 -22.37 8.76
C VAL A 131 24.69 -22.14 9.42
N LEU A 132 24.87 -21.00 10.08
CA LEU A 132 26.10 -20.70 10.83
C LEU A 132 26.29 -21.69 11.98
N LYS A 133 25.24 -22.04 12.74
CA LYS A 133 25.34 -23.07 13.80
C LYS A 133 25.78 -24.43 13.23
N PHE A 134 25.22 -24.83 12.08
CA PHE A 134 25.63 -26.06 11.40
C PHE A 134 27.12 -26.01 11.00
N LEU A 135 27.54 -24.96 10.30
CA LEU A 135 28.92 -24.81 9.82
C LEU A 135 29.94 -24.67 10.96
N ILE A 136 29.59 -24.00 12.06
CA ILE A 136 30.43 -23.90 13.27
C ILE A 136 30.70 -25.28 13.85
N ASN A 137 29.66 -26.10 14.01
CA ASN A 137 29.78 -27.46 14.55
C ASN A 137 30.57 -28.35 13.59
N LEU A 138 30.35 -28.23 12.28
CA LEU A 138 31.13 -28.96 11.27
C LEU A 138 32.62 -28.59 11.32
N ALA A 139 32.93 -27.29 11.40
CA ALA A 139 34.30 -26.80 11.54
C ALA A 139 34.94 -27.27 12.85
N HIS A 140 34.17 -27.36 13.93
CA HIS A 140 34.64 -27.87 15.22
C HIS A 140 34.98 -29.36 15.16
N ILE A 141 34.09 -30.19 14.60
CA ILE A 141 34.31 -31.63 14.39
C ILE A 141 35.57 -31.89 13.55
N ARG A 142 35.87 -31.00 12.60
CA ARG A 142 37.04 -31.06 11.72
C ARG A 142 38.26 -30.33 12.26
N GLU A 143 38.23 -29.90 13.52
CA GLU A 143 39.31 -29.21 14.22
C GLU A 143 39.80 -27.92 13.53
N LYS A 144 38.96 -27.30 12.69
CA LYS A 144 39.25 -26.05 11.99
C LYS A 144 38.99 -24.83 12.88
N ARG A 145 39.83 -24.65 13.92
CA ARG A 145 39.65 -23.62 14.96
C ARG A 145 39.44 -22.20 14.42
N LYS A 146 40.28 -21.74 13.48
CA LYS A 146 40.20 -20.36 12.95
C LYS A 146 38.88 -20.09 12.22
N GLU A 147 38.42 -21.08 11.45
CA GLU A 147 37.16 -20.99 10.72
C GLU A 147 35.96 -20.99 11.67
N SER A 148 35.96 -21.88 12.68
CA SER A 148 34.92 -21.92 13.71
C SER A 148 34.78 -20.58 14.44
N ILE A 149 35.88 -19.93 14.82
CA ILE A 149 35.86 -18.59 15.46
C ILE A 149 35.26 -17.54 14.51
N ARG A 150 35.69 -17.52 13.24
CA ARG A 150 35.16 -16.58 12.23
C ARG A 150 33.65 -16.74 12.05
N LEU A 151 33.17 -17.97 11.93
CA LEU A 151 31.75 -18.27 11.78
C LEU A 151 30.95 -17.92 13.05
N GLN A 152 31.52 -18.14 14.24
CA GLN A 152 30.90 -17.74 15.51
C GLN A 152 30.75 -16.21 15.62
N GLN A 153 31.74 -15.44 15.16
CA GLN A 153 31.65 -13.98 15.10
C GLN A 153 30.53 -13.53 14.16
N LEU A 154 30.42 -14.14 12.98
CA LEU A 154 29.31 -13.87 12.05
C LEU A 154 27.94 -14.20 12.66
N LEU A 155 27.82 -15.31 13.39
CA LEU A 155 26.58 -15.67 14.09
C LEU A 155 26.20 -14.62 15.14
N ASN A 156 27.18 -14.14 15.92
CA ASN A 156 26.93 -13.09 16.90
C ASN A 156 26.46 -11.78 16.24
N THR A 157 27.05 -11.41 15.09
CA THR A 157 26.60 -10.24 14.31
C THR A 157 25.17 -10.41 13.81
N ALA A 158 24.83 -11.57 13.22
CA ALA A 158 23.48 -11.85 12.74
C ALA A 158 22.43 -11.78 13.86
N LEU A 159 22.70 -12.42 15.00
CA LEU A 159 21.81 -12.39 16.17
C LEU A 159 21.66 -10.99 16.76
N HIS A 160 22.74 -10.19 16.78
CA HIS A 160 22.68 -8.81 17.25
C HIS A 160 21.81 -7.94 16.34
N ASN A 161 21.98 -8.05 15.02
CA ASN A 161 21.19 -7.28 14.05
C ASN A 161 19.70 -7.66 14.10
N GLU A 162 19.39 -8.95 14.19
CA GLU A 162 18.00 -9.45 14.36
C GLU A 162 17.38 -8.91 15.66
N GLY A 163 18.15 -8.93 16.77
CA GLY A 163 17.75 -8.37 18.05
C GLY A 163 17.45 -6.88 17.96
N THR A 164 18.33 -6.09 17.35
CA THR A 164 18.14 -4.64 17.15
C THR A 164 16.93 -4.34 16.26
N LEU A 165 16.71 -5.10 15.20
CA LEU A 165 15.52 -4.94 14.35
C LEU A 165 14.23 -5.17 15.15
N ASN A 166 14.21 -6.22 15.97
CA ASN A 166 13.09 -6.50 16.87
C ASN A 166 12.88 -5.40 17.93
N GLU A 167 13.97 -4.84 18.50
CA GLU A 167 13.89 -3.70 19.43
C GLU A 167 13.21 -2.48 18.79
N ILE A 168 13.59 -2.14 17.55
CA ILE A 168 12.98 -1.03 16.80
C ILE A 168 11.49 -1.31 16.55
N GLN A 169 11.13 -2.51 16.11
CA GLN A 169 9.74 -2.90 15.88
C GLN A 169 8.90 -2.88 17.16
N LEU A 170 9.45 -3.40 18.26
CA LEU A 170 8.80 -3.36 19.57
C LEU A 170 8.56 -1.91 19.99
N TYR A 171 9.56 -1.04 19.84
CA TYR A 171 9.43 0.38 20.18
C TYR A 171 8.31 1.06 19.40
N ILE A 172 8.23 0.83 18.09
CA ILE A 172 7.14 1.37 17.24
C ILE A 172 5.78 0.88 17.76
N ARG A 173 5.64 -0.41 18.08
CA ARG A 173 4.36 -1.01 18.54
C ARG A 173 3.93 -0.52 19.92
N GLU A 174 4.88 -0.29 20.82
CA GLU A 174 4.61 0.18 22.18
C GLU A 174 4.32 1.68 22.22
N ASN A 175 5.03 2.49 21.44
CA ASN A 175 5.02 3.95 21.56
C ASN A 175 4.21 4.67 20.48
N LEU A 176 4.01 4.05 19.30
CA LEU A 176 3.32 4.65 18.15
C LEU A 176 2.03 3.89 17.83
N ASN A 177 1.28 3.53 18.87
CA ASN A 177 0.02 2.80 18.78
C ASN A 177 -1.19 3.74 18.71
N PHE A 178 -2.04 3.56 17.70
CA PHE A 178 -3.24 4.36 17.49
C PHE A 178 -4.22 4.36 18.66
N LYS A 179 -4.28 3.29 19.48
CA LYS A 179 -5.20 3.21 20.62
C LYS A 179 -4.89 4.23 21.72
N ASP A 180 -3.63 4.62 21.86
CA ASP A 180 -3.15 5.51 22.94
C ASP A 180 -2.74 6.91 22.46
N LYS A 181 -3.04 7.25 21.18
CA LYS A 181 -2.62 8.50 20.54
C LYS A 181 -3.02 9.77 21.32
N ASN A 182 -4.11 9.73 22.10
CA ASN A 182 -4.58 10.88 22.89
C ASN A 182 -3.60 11.30 24.01
N ASN A 183 -2.64 10.45 24.37
CA ASN A 183 -1.66 10.73 25.44
C ASN A 183 -0.30 11.20 24.91
N LEU A 184 -0.13 11.34 23.58
CA LEU A 184 1.14 11.67 22.96
C LEU A 184 1.15 13.12 22.48
N THR A 185 2.07 13.93 23.03
CA THR A 185 2.27 15.34 22.65
C THR A 185 3.46 15.51 21.71
N SER A 186 3.58 16.68 21.07
CA SER A 186 4.75 17.03 20.26
C SER A 186 6.05 17.07 21.07
N GLU A 187 6.00 17.29 22.39
CA GLU A 187 7.17 17.19 23.28
C GLU A 187 7.72 15.75 23.35
N ASN A 188 6.88 14.73 23.16
CA ASN A 188 7.33 13.33 23.09
C ASN A 188 8.05 13.01 21.77
N SER A 189 7.88 13.83 20.72
CA SER A 189 8.53 13.60 19.42
C SER A 189 10.06 13.53 19.56
N VAL A 190 10.66 14.39 20.39
CA VAL A 190 12.12 14.46 20.56
C VAL A 190 12.67 13.13 21.07
N LYS A 191 12.08 12.57 22.14
CA LYS A 191 12.49 11.28 22.71
C LYS A 191 12.41 10.15 21.68
N HIS A 192 11.33 10.12 20.89
CA HIS A 192 11.16 9.09 19.86
C HIS A 192 12.17 9.26 18.72
N LEU A 193 12.41 10.49 18.27
CA LEU A 193 13.39 10.79 17.22
C LEU A 193 14.82 10.46 17.67
N GLU A 194 15.18 10.75 18.93
CA GLU A 194 16.47 10.38 19.53
C GLU A 194 16.65 8.87 19.59
N PHE A 195 15.59 8.12 19.95
CA PHE A 195 15.65 6.66 19.94
C PHE A 195 15.95 6.10 18.55
N PHE A 196 15.37 6.66 17.48
CA PHE A 196 15.63 6.17 16.13
C PHE A 196 16.97 6.64 15.55
N SER A 197 17.38 7.87 15.85
CA SER A 197 18.59 8.47 15.25
C SER A 197 19.88 7.74 15.58
N GLN A 198 19.95 7.06 16.73
CA GLN A 198 21.10 6.23 17.12
C GLN A 198 21.36 5.04 16.17
N TYR A 199 20.39 4.69 15.30
CA TYR A 199 20.49 3.56 14.37
C TYR A 199 20.63 3.98 12.89
N HIS A 200 20.56 5.28 12.56
CA HIS A 200 20.57 5.76 11.17
C HIS A 200 21.84 5.47 10.37
N GLN A 201 22.98 5.29 11.06
CA GLN A 201 24.29 5.05 10.44
C GLN A 201 24.82 3.63 10.66
N ARG A 202 23.93 2.67 11.00
CA ARG A 202 24.31 1.26 11.14
C ARG A 202 24.58 0.63 9.77
N GLU A 203 25.50 -0.34 9.74
CA GLU A 203 25.87 -1.07 8.52
C GLU A 203 24.74 -2.02 8.05
N CYS A 204 23.92 -2.51 8.98
CA CYS A 204 22.77 -3.35 8.70
C CYS A 204 21.64 -2.54 8.05
N LEU A 205 21.29 -2.89 6.82
CA LEU A 205 20.38 -2.11 6.00
C LEU A 205 18.91 -2.16 6.49
N PRO A 206 18.32 -3.31 6.89
CA PRO A 206 17.02 -3.38 7.54
C PRO A 206 16.92 -2.49 8.78
N VAL A 207 17.95 -2.47 9.64
CA VAL A 207 18.00 -1.63 10.85
C VAL A 207 18.04 -0.15 10.47
N GLN A 208 18.86 0.21 9.50
CA GLN A 208 18.94 1.58 8.98
C GLN A 208 17.60 2.04 8.38
N ILE A 209 17.00 1.24 7.48
CA ILE A 209 15.72 1.54 6.85
C ILE A 209 14.61 1.67 7.89
N MET A 210 14.52 0.72 8.83
CA MET A 210 13.45 0.71 9.83
C MET A 210 13.55 1.86 10.82
N SER A 211 14.76 2.25 11.23
CA SER A 211 14.95 3.38 12.11
C SER A 211 14.63 4.71 11.43
N ARG A 212 15.09 4.91 10.19
CA ARG A 212 14.74 6.09 9.36
C ARG A 212 13.23 6.18 9.11
N TYR A 213 12.60 5.07 8.74
CA TYR A 213 11.15 4.96 8.66
C TYR A 213 10.48 5.34 9.99
N GLY A 214 10.96 4.81 11.12
CA GLY A 214 10.44 5.11 12.45
C GLY A 214 10.47 6.60 12.79
N SER A 215 11.52 7.32 12.40
CA SER A 215 11.63 8.77 12.56
C SER A 215 10.54 9.51 11.77
N VAL A 216 10.40 9.22 10.48
CA VAL A 216 9.38 9.86 9.63
C VAL A 216 7.97 9.49 10.09
N TYR A 217 7.74 8.22 10.42
CA TYR A 217 6.46 7.73 10.89
C TYR A 217 6.06 8.40 12.21
N THR A 218 6.99 8.66 13.12
CA THR A 218 6.75 9.41 14.37
C THR A 218 6.20 10.80 14.09
N LEU A 219 6.86 11.56 13.20
CA LEU A 219 6.40 12.91 12.83
C LEU A 219 5.00 12.87 12.22
N SER A 220 4.75 11.92 11.33
CA SER A 220 3.43 11.71 10.72
C SER A 220 2.37 11.31 11.76
N PHE A 221 2.73 10.42 12.68
CA PHE A 221 1.82 9.84 13.66
C PHE A 221 1.39 10.88 14.70
N LEU A 222 2.30 11.75 15.13
CA LEU A 222 2.06 12.83 16.08
C LEU A 222 1.46 14.09 15.42
N ASP A 223 1.22 14.06 14.11
CA ASP A 223 0.80 15.22 13.32
C ASP A 223 1.70 16.45 13.53
N ASP A 224 3.01 16.22 13.67
CA ASP A 224 4.01 17.27 13.83
C ASP A 224 4.19 18.05 12.51
N ASN A 225 4.20 19.38 12.58
CA ASN A 225 4.38 20.24 11.41
C ASN A 225 5.70 19.97 10.66
N LYS A 226 6.75 19.53 11.36
CA LYS A 226 8.02 19.12 10.75
C LYS A 226 7.84 18.00 9.74
N PHE A 227 6.79 17.18 9.86
CA PHE A 227 6.50 16.14 8.88
C PHE A 227 6.42 16.72 7.45
N TYR A 228 5.90 17.93 7.27
CA TYR A 228 5.74 18.55 5.94
C TYR A 228 6.96 19.34 5.47
N SER A 229 8.11 19.22 6.14
CA SER A 229 9.34 19.91 5.73
C SER A 229 9.98 19.25 4.50
N GLU A 230 10.79 20.02 3.76
CA GLU A 230 11.48 19.51 2.58
C GLU A 230 12.51 18.43 2.94
N GLU A 231 13.11 18.51 4.13
CA GLU A 231 14.03 17.49 4.65
C GLU A 231 13.34 16.14 4.82
N VAL A 232 12.13 16.12 5.39
CA VAL A 232 11.35 14.87 5.56
C VAL A 232 10.91 14.32 4.20
N LYS A 233 10.58 15.19 3.25
CA LYS A 233 10.25 14.78 1.88
C LYS A 233 11.44 14.13 1.17
N GLN A 234 12.63 14.72 1.28
CA GLN A 234 13.86 14.13 0.75
C GLN A 234 14.18 12.79 1.42
N GLU A 235 13.95 12.68 2.73
CA GLU A 235 14.15 11.45 3.49
C GLU A 235 13.22 10.32 3.01
N VAL A 236 11.93 10.60 2.82
CA VAL A 236 10.96 9.63 2.28
C VAL A 236 11.35 9.17 0.87
N ASN A 237 11.70 10.10 -0.02
CA ASN A 237 12.15 9.77 -1.38
C ASN A 237 13.44 8.95 -1.37
N GLY A 238 14.36 9.27 -0.46
CA GLY A 238 15.59 8.51 -0.23
C GLY A 238 15.30 7.07 0.21
N LEU A 239 14.38 6.88 1.16
CA LEU A 239 13.96 5.56 1.62
C LEU A 239 13.30 4.74 0.50
N MET A 240 12.43 5.34 -0.31
CA MET A 240 11.83 4.67 -1.47
C MET A 240 12.90 4.18 -2.45
N THR A 241 13.85 5.05 -2.79
CA THR A 241 14.94 4.73 -3.72
C THR A 241 15.84 3.61 -3.18
N GLU A 242 16.14 3.64 -1.88
CA GLU A 242 16.98 2.65 -1.22
C GLU A 242 16.30 1.27 -1.16
N LEU A 243 15.01 1.23 -0.82
CA LEU A 243 14.21 0.01 -0.84
C LEU A 243 14.07 -0.57 -2.25
N ASP A 244 13.86 0.25 -3.29
CA ASP A 244 13.81 -0.24 -4.67
C ASP A 244 15.18 -0.78 -5.14
N LYS A 245 16.27 -0.20 -4.67
CA LYS A 245 17.63 -0.68 -4.95
C LYS A 245 17.90 -2.02 -4.25
N HIS A 246 17.40 -2.18 -3.04
CA HIS A 246 17.64 -3.33 -2.16
C HIS A 246 16.38 -4.17 -1.91
N SER A 247 15.52 -4.24 -2.91
CA SER A 247 14.19 -4.88 -2.85
C SER A 247 14.23 -6.38 -2.53
N TYR A 248 15.40 -7.00 -2.60
CA TYR A 248 15.63 -8.40 -2.25
C TYR A 248 15.84 -8.63 -0.75
N ILE A 249 15.93 -7.58 0.07
CA ILE A 249 16.06 -7.69 1.52
C ILE A 249 14.78 -8.23 2.14
N ILE A 250 14.93 -9.14 3.10
CA ILE A 250 13.82 -9.74 3.82
C ILE A 250 13.40 -8.87 5.02
N PHE A 251 12.11 -8.57 5.06
CA PHE A 251 11.40 -8.11 6.24
C PHE A 251 10.40 -9.18 6.70
N PRO A 252 9.91 -9.13 7.94
CA PRO A 252 8.95 -10.12 8.44
C PRO A 252 7.72 -10.23 7.54
N PHE A 253 7.20 -11.46 7.41
CA PHE A 253 5.95 -11.69 6.69
C PHE A 253 4.82 -10.81 7.25
N ALA A 254 4.05 -10.20 6.36
CA ALA A 254 3.02 -9.19 6.65
C ALA A 254 3.50 -7.77 7.00
N ASP A 255 4.80 -7.53 7.23
CA ASP A 255 5.36 -6.21 7.51
C ASP A 255 5.96 -5.60 6.23
N ASP A 256 5.10 -5.00 5.40
CA ASP A 256 5.51 -4.36 4.15
C ASP A 256 5.85 -2.89 4.38
N ILE A 257 7.14 -2.62 4.64
CA ILE A 257 7.64 -1.26 4.92
C ILE A 257 7.48 -0.35 3.70
N LEU A 258 7.64 -0.90 2.49
CA LEU A 258 7.53 -0.11 1.27
C LEU A 258 6.10 0.42 1.09
N LEU A 259 5.09 -0.38 1.46
CA LEU A 259 3.69 0.06 1.51
C LEU A 259 3.48 1.20 2.52
N ASN A 260 4.10 1.10 3.70
CA ASN A 260 4.01 2.15 4.73
C ASN A 260 4.70 3.45 4.28
N ILE A 261 5.80 3.36 3.55
CA ILE A 261 6.49 4.52 2.98
C ILE A 261 5.70 5.14 1.83
N ASP A 262 5.10 4.33 0.95
CA ASP A 262 4.20 4.83 -0.09
C ASP A 262 3.03 5.64 0.53
N TYR A 263 2.50 5.21 1.69
CA TYR A 263 1.51 5.98 2.45
C TYR A 263 2.07 7.31 2.98
N LEU A 264 3.27 7.32 3.57
CA LEU A 264 3.90 8.54 4.07
C LEU A 264 4.19 9.54 2.94
N HIS A 265 4.67 9.05 1.80
CA HIS A 265 4.86 9.84 0.59
C HIS A 265 3.53 10.46 0.13
N LEU A 266 2.47 9.65 0.06
CA LEU A 266 1.14 10.13 -0.31
C LEU A 266 0.65 11.23 0.65
N LYS A 267 0.81 11.07 1.97
CA LYS A 267 0.43 12.08 2.97
C LYS A 267 1.21 13.39 2.80
N LEU A 268 2.48 13.33 2.42
CA LEU A 268 3.32 14.51 2.15
C LEU A 268 2.84 15.30 0.93
N ILE A 269 2.57 14.60 -0.18
CA ILE A 269 2.27 15.26 -1.45
C ILE A 269 0.87 15.87 -1.49
N ILE A 270 -0.10 15.30 -0.76
CA ILE A 270 -1.49 15.83 -0.72
C ILE A 270 -1.53 17.30 -0.31
N LYS A 271 -0.62 17.75 0.56
CA LYS A 271 -0.57 19.15 0.99
C LYS A 271 0.18 20.08 0.05
N ASN A 272 1.06 19.54 -0.80
CA ASN A 272 2.12 20.30 -1.46
C ASN A 272 2.09 20.22 -2.99
N MET A 273 1.34 19.29 -3.58
CA MET A 273 1.26 19.07 -5.03
C MET A 273 -0.12 19.43 -5.58
N ASN A 274 -0.20 19.64 -6.90
CA ASN A 274 -1.49 19.84 -7.56
C ASN A 274 -2.31 18.54 -7.56
N GLU A 275 -3.64 18.67 -7.66
CA GLU A 275 -4.56 17.53 -7.58
C GLU A 275 -4.26 16.43 -8.62
N ASP A 276 -3.80 16.79 -9.82
CA ASP A 276 -3.51 15.83 -10.89
C ASP A 276 -2.24 15.01 -10.61
N GLU A 277 -1.24 15.60 -9.95
CA GLU A 277 -0.05 14.89 -9.44
C GLU A 277 -0.41 13.93 -8.31
N VAL A 278 -1.20 14.39 -7.36
CA VAL A 278 -1.69 13.56 -6.24
C VAL A 278 -2.52 12.38 -6.79
N MET A 279 -3.34 12.62 -7.81
CA MET A 279 -4.12 11.59 -8.50
C MET A 279 -3.24 10.54 -9.20
N ARG A 280 -2.16 10.97 -9.88
CA ARG A 280 -1.20 10.06 -10.53
C ARG A 280 -0.51 9.16 -9.51
N GLU A 281 -0.04 9.73 -8.41
CA GLU A 281 0.61 8.96 -7.34
C GLU A 281 -0.36 8.00 -6.63
N ALA A 282 -1.57 8.45 -6.34
CA ALA A 282 -2.61 7.58 -5.80
C ALA A 282 -2.87 6.39 -6.74
N THR A 283 -3.02 6.65 -8.05
CA THR A 283 -3.20 5.61 -9.07
C THR A 283 -2.04 4.62 -9.06
N ARG A 284 -0.79 5.11 -9.06
CA ARG A 284 0.42 4.27 -9.00
C ARG A 284 0.40 3.33 -7.80
N ILE A 285 0.10 3.84 -6.60
CA ILE A 285 0.02 3.07 -5.36
C ILE A 285 -1.07 2.00 -5.46
N SER A 286 -2.29 2.36 -5.90
CA SER A 286 -3.39 1.38 -6.01
C SER A 286 -3.05 0.22 -6.94
N LYS A 287 -2.43 0.50 -8.11
CA LYS A 287 -2.03 -0.52 -9.08
C LYS A 287 -0.88 -1.38 -8.54
N LYS A 288 0.18 -0.76 -8.01
CA LYS A 288 1.37 -1.44 -7.46
C LYS A 288 0.99 -2.53 -6.46
N TRP A 289 0.07 -2.21 -5.55
CA TRP A 289 -0.27 -3.08 -4.43
C TRP A 289 -1.44 -4.05 -4.70
N SER A 290 -2.18 -3.87 -5.80
CA SER A 290 -3.40 -4.67 -6.12
C SER A 290 -3.15 -6.18 -6.29
N ASN A 291 -1.91 -6.58 -6.57
CA ASN A 291 -1.52 -7.95 -6.92
C ASN A 291 -0.74 -8.70 -5.83
N LEU A 292 -0.54 -8.09 -4.64
CA LEU A 292 0.19 -8.75 -3.55
C LEU A 292 -0.74 -9.65 -2.73
N ARG A 293 -0.52 -10.97 -2.84
CA ARG A 293 -1.40 -12.03 -2.31
C ARG A 293 -1.71 -11.90 -0.81
N PHE A 294 -0.76 -11.47 0.02
CA PHE A 294 -1.02 -11.27 1.44
C PHE A 294 -2.06 -10.17 1.69
N TRP A 295 -1.87 -8.99 1.07
CA TRP A 295 -2.79 -7.87 1.18
C TRP A 295 -4.10 -8.04 0.41
N GLN A 296 -4.24 -9.08 -0.42
CA GLN A 296 -5.54 -9.41 -1.02
C GLN A 296 -6.57 -9.84 0.03
N ASN A 297 -6.12 -10.31 1.20
CA ASN A 297 -7.00 -10.76 2.27
C ASN A 297 -7.08 -9.77 3.45
N HIS A 298 -6.39 -8.63 3.36
CA HIS A 298 -6.32 -7.65 4.44
C HIS A 298 -6.36 -6.21 3.93
N ILE A 299 -6.93 -5.34 4.74
CA ILE A 299 -6.95 -3.92 4.44
C ILE A 299 -5.63 -3.28 4.80
N ASN A 300 -4.91 -2.76 3.81
CA ASN A 300 -3.84 -1.81 4.08
C ASN A 300 -4.30 -0.36 3.94
N THR A 301 -3.73 0.48 4.79
CA THR A 301 -4.05 1.90 4.90
C THR A 301 -3.67 2.66 3.63
N ALA A 302 -2.53 2.35 3.01
CA ALA A 302 -2.04 3.05 1.82
C ALA A 302 -3.04 2.94 0.65
N GLN A 303 -3.56 1.74 0.38
CA GLN A 303 -4.56 1.52 -0.66
C GLN A 303 -5.89 2.19 -0.33
N ILE A 304 -6.40 2.10 0.91
CA ILE A 304 -7.64 2.80 1.27
C ILE A 304 -7.49 4.31 1.06
N VAL A 305 -6.37 4.89 1.50
CA VAL A 305 -6.14 6.33 1.37
C VAL A 305 -5.99 6.72 -0.10
N SER A 306 -5.25 5.94 -0.89
CA SER A 306 -5.15 6.12 -2.34
C SER A 306 -6.52 6.07 -3.03
N LEU A 307 -7.33 5.05 -2.74
CA LEU A 307 -8.67 4.90 -3.33
C LEU A 307 -9.60 6.03 -2.89
N SER A 308 -9.50 6.47 -1.64
CA SER A 308 -10.27 7.61 -1.13
C SER A 308 -9.92 8.89 -1.89
N ILE A 309 -8.63 9.16 -2.12
CA ILE A 309 -8.18 10.33 -2.88
C ILE A 309 -8.69 10.27 -4.32
N GLN A 310 -8.56 9.13 -4.98
CA GLN A 310 -9.05 8.93 -6.34
C GLN A 310 -10.57 9.18 -6.42
N ALA A 311 -11.32 8.58 -5.51
CA ALA A 311 -12.76 8.72 -5.48
C ALA A 311 -13.20 10.16 -5.19
N SER A 312 -12.55 10.85 -4.24
CA SER A 312 -12.80 12.27 -3.97
C SER A 312 -12.49 13.13 -5.20
N TYR A 313 -11.34 12.94 -5.84
CA TYR A 313 -10.97 13.63 -7.08
C TYR A 313 -12.06 13.49 -8.17
N PHE A 314 -12.54 12.26 -8.39
CA PHE A 314 -13.56 12.01 -9.39
C PHE A 314 -14.91 12.66 -9.05
N ILE A 315 -15.35 12.58 -7.79
CA ILE A 315 -16.61 13.19 -7.37
C ILE A 315 -16.53 14.71 -7.46
N THR A 316 -15.49 15.31 -6.91
CA THR A 316 -15.34 16.76 -6.88
C THR A 316 -15.36 17.38 -8.28
N ARG A 317 -14.86 16.67 -9.31
CA ARG A 317 -14.79 17.18 -10.69
C ARG A 317 -15.92 16.71 -11.61
N TYR A 318 -16.54 15.58 -11.33
CA TYR A 318 -17.47 14.92 -12.26
C TYR A 318 -18.80 14.51 -11.61
N CYS A 319 -19.13 14.99 -10.41
CA CYS A 319 -20.42 14.75 -9.76
C CYS A 319 -21.56 15.53 -10.43
N ILE A 320 -21.98 15.03 -11.58
CA ILE A 320 -23.11 15.53 -12.36
C ILE A 320 -24.22 14.47 -12.48
N SER A 321 -24.26 13.52 -11.54
CA SER A 321 -25.17 12.36 -11.54
C SER A 321 -26.66 12.73 -11.54
N TYR A 322 -26.99 13.97 -11.18
CA TYR A 322 -28.33 14.54 -11.23
C TYR A 322 -28.79 14.91 -12.65
N LYS A 323 -27.88 15.00 -13.63
CA LYS A 323 -28.20 15.33 -15.02
C LYS A 323 -28.70 14.12 -15.80
N GLU A 324 -29.52 14.36 -16.82
CA GLU A 324 -29.85 13.32 -17.80
C GLU A 324 -28.61 12.94 -18.62
N ASN A 325 -28.44 11.64 -18.90
CA ASN A 325 -27.30 11.08 -19.65
C ASN A 325 -25.91 11.50 -19.14
N TYR A 326 -25.77 11.81 -17.85
CA TYR A 326 -24.53 12.36 -17.27
C TYR A 326 -23.28 11.53 -17.53
N ARG A 327 -23.41 10.19 -17.60
CA ARG A 327 -22.26 9.30 -17.87
C ARG A 327 -21.68 9.53 -19.28
N GLU A 328 -22.44 10.08 -20.22
CA GLU A 328 -21.94 10.44 -21.55
C GLU A 328 -21.19 11.78 -21.55
N LEU A 329 -21.46 12.63 -20.56
CA LEU A 329 -20.78 13.92 -20.39
C LEU A 329 -19.40 13.77 -19.73
N ILE A 330 -19.11 12.64 -19.09
CA ILE A 330 -17.80 12.33 -18.53
C ILE A 330 -16.87 11.87 -19.66
N PRO A 331 -15.66 12.44 -19.82
CA PRO A 331 -14.71 12.04 -20.86
C PRO A 331 -14.38 10.53 -20.80
N VAL A 332 -14.25 9.90 -21.98
CA VAL A 332 -14.06 8.43 -22.10
C VAL A 332 -12.93 7.90 -21.22
N HIS A 333 -11.74 8.53 -21.29
CA HIS A 333 -10.57 8.11 -20.51
C HIS A 333 -10.77 8.24 -18.98
N ILE A 334 -11.60 9.18 -18.54
CA ILE A 334 -11.97 9.33 -17.12
C ILE A 334 -12.94 8.22 -16.72
N ARG A 335 -13.90 7.86 -17.58
CA ARG A 335 -14.82 6.74 -17.32
C ARG A 335 -14.06 5.43 -17.18
N GLU A 336 -13.12 5.15 -18.08
CA GLU A 336 -12.26 3.97 -18.00
C GLU A 336 -11.47 3.93 -16.69
N SER A 337 -10.95 5.07 -16.25
CA SER A 337 -10.24 5.19 -14.98
C SER A 337 -11.17 4.94 -13.78
N ILE A 338 -12.38 5.51 -13.78
CA ILE A 338 -13.39 5.26 -12.75
C ILE A 338 -13.76 3.78 -12.71
N ASP A 339 -14.01 3.16 -13.88
CA ASP A 339 -14.40 1.74 -13.98
C ASP A 339 -13.28 0.82 -13.47
N GLU A 340 -12.00 1.15 -13.72
CA GLU A 340 -10.84 0.45 -13.16
C GLU A 340 -10.79 0.58 -11.62
N THR A 341 -10.93 1.79 -11.08
CA THR A 341 -10.94 2.02 -9.62
C THR A 341 -12.13 1.32 -8.95
N VAL A 342 -13.32 1.33 -9.57
CA VAL A 342 -14.51 0.59 -9.14
C VAL A 342 -14.23 -0.91 -9.07
N HIS A 343 -13.55 -1.46 -10.08
CA HIS A 343 -13.20 -2.87 -10.10
C HIS A 343 -12.22 -3.25 -8.97
N ILE A 344 -11.22 -2.40 -8.70
CA ILE A 344 -10.29 -2.58 -7.57
C ILE A 344 -11.05 -2.54 -6.23
N CYS A 345 -11.85 -1.50 -6.01
CA CYS A 345 -12.65 -1.35 -4.79
C CYS A 345 -13.59 -2.54 -4.56
N LYS A 346 -14.31 -2.98 -5.59
CA LYS A 346 -15.23 -4.11 -5.51
C LYS A 346 -14.52 -5.39 -5.07
N ARG A 347 -13.38 -5.71 -5.71
CA ARG A 347 -12.57 -6.88 -5.38
C ARG A 347 -12.19 -6.88 -3.90
N MET A 348 -11.72 -5.74 -3.40
CA MET A 348 -11.34 -5.58 -1.99
C MET A 348 -12.54 -5.69 -1.04
N VAL A 349 -13.70 -5.12 -1.39
CA VAL A 349 -14.94 -5.27 -0.60
C VAL A 349 -15.38 -6.73 -0.51
N ASP A 350 -15.36 -7.44 -1.64
CA ASP A 350 -15.79 -8.84 -1.71
C ASP A 350 -14.87 -9.76 -0.90
N GLN A 351 -13.55 -9.54 -0.96
CA GLN A 351 -12.54 -10.28 -0.17
C GLN A 351 -12.70 -10.07 1.33
N MET A 352 -13.12 -8.88 1.74
CA MET A 352 -13.21 -8.49 3.14
C MET A 352 -14.47 -8.93 3.88
N LYS A 353 -15.49 -9.41 3.16
CA LYS A 353 -16.80 -9.69 3.75
C LYS A 353 -16.73 -10.65 4.95
N GLU A 354 -15.66 -11.44 5.04
CA GLU A 354 -15.42 -12.44 6.08
C GLU A 354 -14.57 -11.91 7.25
N GLU A 355 -13.97 -10.71 7.16
CA GLU A 355 -13.08 -10.15 8.17
C GLU A 355 -13.87 -9.49 9.32
N LYS A 356 -14.04 -10.24 10.42
CA LYS A 356 -14.85 -9.80 11.58
C LYS A 356 -14.21 -8.71 12.44
N ASP A 357 -12.89 -8.51 12.36
CA ASP A 357 -12.19 -7.62 13.30
C ASP A 357 -11.92 -6.21 12.72
N ALA A 358 -12.20 -5.99 11.43
CA ALA A 358 -11.85 -4.76 10.71
C ALA A 358 -13.07 -3.91 10.29
N HIS A 359 -14.17 -3.96 11.05
CA HIS A 359 -15.46 -3.36 10.67
C HIS A 359 -15.40 -1.89 10.23
N VAL A 360 -14.68 -1.02 10.96
CA VAL A 360 -14.61 0.42 10.61
C VAL A 360 -13.93 0.63 9.25
N ARG A 361 -12.90 -0.16 8.94
CA ARG A 361 -12.20 -0.07 7.66
C ARG A 361 -13.04 -0.66 6.53
N TYR A 362 -13.75 -1.76 6.78
CA TYR A 362 -14.73 -2.32 5.84
C TYR A 362 -15.82 -1.31 5.50
N ILE A 363 -16.34 -0.61 6.51
CA ILE A 363 -17.32 0.46 6.34
C ILE A 363 -16.75 1.60 5.48
N ASN A 364 -15.52 2.04 5.78
CA ASN A 364 -14.88 3.09 5.01
C ASN A 364 -14.66 2.68 3.54
N LEU A 365 -14.24 1.45 3.27
CA LEU A 365 -14.06 0.98 1.90
C LEU A 365 -15.40 0.91 1.15
N ASN A 366 -16.47 0.42 1.80
CA ASN A 366 -17.79 0.44 1.18
C ASN A 366 -18.26 1.86 0.88
N ASN A 367 -17.97 2.82 1.77
CA ASN A 367 -18.28 4.22 1.52
C ASN A 367 -17.53 4.76 0.28
N ILE A 368 -16.23 4.49 0.16
CA ILE A 368 -15.41 4.86 -1.02
C ILE A 368 -15.95 4.20 -2.29
N TYR A 369 -16.29 2.90 -2.23
CA TYR A 369 -16.87 2.17 -3.35
C TYR A 369 -18.21 2.79 -3.79
N CYS A 370 -19.10 3.03 -2.84
CA CYS A 370 -20.42 3.63 -3.10
C CYS A 370 -20.32 5.05 -3.66
N MET A 371 -19.32 5.81 -3.24
CA MET A 371 -19.00 7.11 -3.79
C MET A 371 -18.68 7.02 -5.30
N LEU A 372 -17.82 6.09 -5.71
CA LEU A 372 -17.51 5.87 -7.14
C LEU A 372 -18.73 5.41 -7.95
N LEU A 373 -19.60 4.57 -7.36
CA LEU A 373 -20.81 4.09 -8.04
C LEU A 373 -21.78 5.22 -8.43
N LEU A 374 -21.73 6.39 -7.76
CA LEU A 374 -22.52 7.56 -8.15
C LEU A 374 -22.21 8.03 -9.58
N LEU A 375 -20.99 7.74 -10.06
CA LEU A 375 -20.52 8.14 -11.39
C LEU A 375 -20.78 7.09 -12.49
N CYS A 376 -21.37 5.93 -12.14
CA CYS A 376 -21.41 4.74 -13.00
C CYS A 376 -22.77 4.47 -13.66
N GLY A 377 -23.74 5.35 -13.54
CA GLY A 377 -25.08 5.23 -14.10
C GLY A 377 -26.16 4.91 -13.05
N LYS A 378 -27.43 5.02 -13.46
CA LYS A 378 -28.59 4.96 -12.53
C LYS A 378 -28.72 3.64 -11.78
N ASP A 379 -28.40 2.51 -12.40
CA ASP A 379 -28.50 1.20 -11.73
C ASP A 379 -27.42 1.03 -10.66
N GLU A 380 -26.20 1.51 -10.93
CA GLU A 380 -25.12 1.52 -9.94
C GLU A 380 -25.38 2.54 -8.81
N ILE A 381 -26.03 3.68 -9.09
CA ILE A 381 -26.51 4.60 -8.04
C ILE A 381 -27.49 3.90 -7.10
N LYS A 382 -28.50 3.20 -7.63
CA LYS A 382 -29.47 2.45 -6.80
C LYS A 382 -28.78 1.41 -5.92
N LYS A 383 -27.79 0.72 -6.47
CA LYS A 383 -26.97 -0.24 -5.75
C LYS A 383 -26.14 0.43 -4.65
N SER A 384 -25.55 1.60 -4.93
CA SER A 384 -24.84 2.42 -3.94
C SER A 384 -25.74 2.74 -2.73
N ILE A 385 -26.95 3.25 -2.98
CA ILE A 385 -27.94 3.54 -1.94
C ILE A 385 -28.26 2.28 -1.12
N SER A 386 -28.54 1.17 -1.79
CA SER A 386 -28.87 -0.10 -1.12
C SER A 386 -27.74 -0.60 -0.21
N ILE A 387 -26.48 -0.51 -0.67
CA ILE A 387 -25.31 -0.91 0.11
C ILE A 387 -25.16 -0.02 1.34
N LEU A 388 -25.22 1.30 1.18
CA LEU A 388 -25.04 2.25 2.28
C LEU A 388 -26.15 2.15 3.33
N GLU A 389 -27.42 2.00 2.90
CA GLU A 389 -28.52 1.80 3.85
C GLU A 389 -28.38 0.51 4.63
N LYS A 390 -28.02 -0.59 3.95
CA LYS A 390 -27.75 -1.86 4.61
C LYS A 390 -26.61 -1.76 5.61
N LEU A 391 -25.52 -1.09 5.24
CA LEU A 391 -24.38 -0.86 6.12
C LEU A 391 -24.79 -0.11 7.39
N MET A 392 -25.61 0.95 7.25
CA MET A 392 -26.11 1.72 8.39
C MET A 392 -26.99 0.88 9.33
N ILE A 393 -27.70 -0.12 8.82
CA ILE A 393 -28.51 -1.06 9.61
C ILE A 393 -27.62 -2.10 10.30
N ASP A 394 -26.78 -2.80 9.51
CA ASP A 394 -25.98 -3.94 9.96
C ASP A 394 -24.96 -3.52 11.04
N TYR A 395 -24.43 -2.29 10.95
CA TYR A 395 -23.38 -1.80 11.83
C TYR A 395 -23.84 -0.74 12.85
N GLN A 396 -25.14 -0.52 13.05
CA GLN A 396 -25.65 0.52 13.95
C GLN A 396 -25.07 0.54 15.38
N GLN A 397 -24.57 -0.61 15.87
CA GLN A 397 -23.95 -0.77 17.19
C GLN A 397 -22.44 -0.49 17.22
N ILE A 398 -21.80 -0.32 16.06
CA ILE A 398 -20.37 -0.06 15.94
C ILE A 398 -20.11 1.45 15.97
N PRO A 399 -19.15 1.92 16.76
CA PRO A 399 -18.80 3.34 16.79
C PRO A 399 -17.95 3.72 15.56
N PHE A 400 -18.61 4.17 14.49
CA PHE A 400 -17.95 4.75 13.29
C PHE A 400 -18.48 6.15 12.95
N GLN A 401 -18.89 6.92 13.98
CA GLN A 401 -19.63 8.17 13.79
C GLN A 401 -18.86 9.25 13.01
N LYS A 402 -17.52 9.14 12.93
CA LYS A 402 -16.66 10.03 12.12
C LYS A 402 -16.87 9.87 10.61
N LEU A 403 -17.54 8.81 10.16
CA LEU A 403 -17.82 8.55 8.74
C LEU A 403 -19.27 8.89 8.36
N TYR A 404 -20.10 9.34 9.31
CA TYR A 404 -21.51 9.58 9.06
C TYR A 404 -21.75 10.66 8.00
N ASP A 405 -21.02 11.77 8.06
CA ASP A 405 -21.17 12.86 7.09
C ASP A 405 -20.86 12.41 5.66
N ALA A 406 -19.78 11.66 5.45
CA ALA A 406 -19.42 11.11 4.14
C ALA A 406 -20.47 10.11 3.62
N ILE A 407 -20.98 9.22 4.49
CA ILE A 407 -22.04 8.26 4.12
C ILE A 407 -23.33 9.00 3.73
N PHE A 408 -23.73 9.99 4.53
CA PHE A 408 -24.94 10.77 4.25
C PHE A 408 -24.81 11.66 3.02
N ALA A 409 -23.63 12.19 2.73
CA ALA A 409 -23.35 12.91 1.49
C ALA A 409 -23.56 12.00 0.27
N ASN A 410 -23.03 10.77 0.31
CA ASN A 410 -23.23 9.81 -0.78
C ASN A 410 -24.70 9.39 -0.92
N LEU A 411 -25.39 9.11 0.20
CA LEU A 411 -26.81 8.75 0.19
C LEU A 411 -27.69 9.87 -0.40
N ILE A 412 -27.50 11.11 0.03
CA ILE A 412 -28.37 12.21 -0.40
C ILE A 412 -28.16 12.56 -1.87
N ILE A 413 -26.92 12.52 -2.37
CA ILE A 413 -26.61 12.65 -3.80
C ILE A 413 -27.28 11.50 -4.56
N GLY A 414 -27.18 10.27 -4.06
CA GLY A 414 -27.79 9.09 -4.66
C GLY A 414 -29.30 9.22 -4.80
N TYR A 415 -30.02 9.46 -3.70
CA TYR A 415 -31.47 9.64 -3.70
C TYR A 415 -31.91 10.77 -4.62
N PHE A 416 -31.19 11.90 -4.59
CA PHE A 416 -31.48 13.03 -5.47
C PHE A 416 -31.30 12.67 -6.95
N SER A 417 -30.23 11.95 -7.29
CA SER A 417 -29.89 11.57 -8.67
C SER A 417 -30.89 10.59 -9.29
N ILE A 418 -31.62 9.83 -8.47
CA ILE A 418 -32.71 8.95 -8.93
C ILE A 418 -34.10 9.60 -8.79
N ALA A 419 -34.14 10.91 -8.50
CA ALA A 419 -35.37 11.70 -8.27
C ALA A 419 -36.24 11.19 -7.11
N ASP A 420 -35.65 10.51 -6.12
CA ASP A 420 -36.35 10.11 -4.89
C ASP A 420 -36.29 11.21 -3.83
N HIS A 421 -37.14 12.22 -4.00
CA HIS A 421 -37.21 13.36 -3.09
C HIS A 421 -37.70 13.01 -1.67
N ASN A 422 -38.42 11.90 -1.51
CA ASN A 422 -38.80 11.40 -0.19
C ASN A 422 -37.59 10.82 0.53
N GLY A 423 -36.79 10.01 -0.17
CA GLY A 423 -35.50 9.51 0.30
C GLY A 423 -34.55 10.63 0.72
N VAL A 424 -34.46 11.71 -0.09
CA VAL A 424 -33.66 12.90 0.26
C VAL A 424 -34.10 13.52 1.60
N ASN A 425 -35.40 13.68 1.81
CA ASN A 425 -35.95 14.28 3.05
C ASN A 425 -35.71 13.38 4.27
N GLU A 426 -35.95 12.07 4.16
CA GLU A 426 -35.69 11.13 5.24
C GLU A 426 -34.20 11.05 5.60
N CYS A 427 -33.34 10.99 4.57
CA CYS A 427 -31.89 11.00 4.69
C CYS A 427 -31.41 12.25 5.45
N TYR A 428 -31.87 13.44 5.08
CA TYR A 428 -31.50 14.70 5.74
C TYR A 428 -31.91 14.73 7.23
N ARG A 429 -33.12 14.26 7.56
CA ARG A 429 -33.59 14.19 8.95
C ARG A 429 -32.74 13.23 9.80
N ARG A 430 -32.38 12.08 9.25
CA ARG A 430 -31.48 11.11 9.91
C ARG A 430 -30.10 11.70 10.12
N TYR A 431 -29.55 12.37 9.12
CA TYR A 431 -28.27 13.07 9.20
C TYR A 431 -28.25 14.09 10.36
N GLU A 432 -29.21 15.02 10.39
CA GLU A 432 -29.28 16.04 11.43
C GLU A 432 -29.41 15.43 12.83
N LYS A 433 -30.27 14.40 12.99
CA LYS A 433 -30.44 13.69 14.27
C LYS A 433 -29.15 13.01 14.74
N LEU A 434 -28.43 12.34 13.84
CA LEU A 434 -27.24 11.54 14.18
C LEU A 434 -25.97 12.40 14.36
N THR A 435 -25.96 13.63 13.86
CA THR A 435 -24.80 14.53 13.85
C THR A 435 -24.98 15.80 14.71
N ALA A 436 -26.14 16.03 15.33
CA ALA A 436 -26.48 17.25 16.09
C ALA A 436 -25.45 17.75 17.12
N LYS A 437 -24.63 16.87 17.70
CA LYS A 437 -23.62 17.21 18.72
C LYS A 437 -22.19 16.86 18.29
N LYS A 438 -21.95 16.73 16.98
CA LYS A 438 -20.68 16.27 16.43
C LYS A 438 -20.09 17.33 15.52
N ALA A 439 -18.76 17.37 15.47
CA ALA A 439 -18.06 18.09 14.41
C ALA A 439 -18.39 17.42 13.07
N LYS A 440 -18.71 18.25 12.08
CA LYS A 440 -19.06 17.84 10.71
C LYS A 440 -17.97 18.32 9.77
N ILE A 441 -17.59 17.53 8.77
CA ILE A 441 -16.78 18.02 7.66
C ILE A 441 -17.60 19.05 6.89
N VAL A 442 -17.07 20.27 6.77
CA VAL A 442 -17.80 21.43 6.22
C VAL A 442 -18.26 21.15 4.79
N GLU A 443 -17.40 20.59 3.95
CA GLU A 443 -17.72 20.24 2.56
C GLU A 443 -18.91 19.26 2.47
N ASN A 444 -18.90 18.19 3.28
CA ASN A 444 -19.99 17.21 3.32
C ASN A 444 -21.30 17.85 3.81
N ASP A 445 -21.26 18.65 4.88
CA ASP A 445 -22.45 19.30 5.43
C ASP A 445 -23.08 20.29 4.44
N VAL A 446 -22.26 21.08 3.75
CA VAL A 446 -22.70 22.00 2.68
C VAL A 446 -23.34 21.21 1.55
N THR A 447 -22.69 20.15 1.07
CA THR A 447 -23.21 19.30 -0.01
C THR A 447 -24.56 18.71 0.36
N ILE A 448 -24.69 18.14 1.57
CA ILE A 448 -25.95 17.59 2.06
C ILE A 448 -27.06 18.65 2.09
N LYS A 449 -26.77 19.84 2.62
CA LYS A 449 -27.72 20.94 2.68
C LYS A 449 -28.15 21.41 1.29
N ALA A 450 -27.20 21.55 0.36
CA ALA A 450 -27.48 22.00 -1.00
C ALA A 450 -28.46 21.06 -1.72
N PHE A 451 -28.17 19.76 -1.73
CA PHE A 451 -29.04 18.75 -2.34
C PHE A 451 -30.41 18.67 -1.65
N TYR A 452 -30.46 18.77 -0.32
CA TYR A 452 -31.73 18.83 0.41
C TYR A 452 -32.56 20.06 0.02
N TYR A 453 -32.00 21.26 0.07
CA TYR A 453 -32.73 22.48 -0.25
C TYR A 453 -33.16 22.54 -1.72
N ALA A 454 -32.31 22.10 -2.65
CA ALA A 454 -32.66 21.97 -4.06
C ALA A 454 -33.85 21.00 -4.24
N SER A 455 -33.82 19.84 -3.58
CA SER A 455 -34.93 18.88 -3.61
C SER A 455 -36.23 19.46 -3.06
N GLN A 456 -36.16 20.21 -1.96
CA GLN A 456 -37.35 20.84 -1.37
C GLN A 456 -37.89 21.98 -2.25
N TRP A 457 -37.03 22.74 -2.92
CA TRP A 457 -37.45 23.73 -3.90
C TRP A 457 -38.16 23.08 -5.09
N ILE A 458 -37.56 22.07 -5.71
CA ILE A 458 -38.11 21.35 -6.88
C ILE A 458 -39.50 20.79 -6.58
N THR A 459 -39.71 20.24 -5.39
CA THR A 459 -40.99 19.62 -5.01
C THR A 459 -42.06 20.59 -4.51
N SER A 460 -41.68 21.71 -3.89
CA SER A 460 -42.63 22.58 -3.16
C SER A 460 -42.73 24.01 -3.67
N GLY A 461 -41.72 24.51 -4.41
CA GLY A 461 -41.62 25.89 -4.85
C GLY A 461 -41.57 26.93 -3.71
N ARG A 462 -41.31 26.52 -2.46
CA ARG A 462 -41.35 27.44 -1.31
C ARG A 462 -40.09 28.30 -1.23
N GLU A 463 -40.30 29.61 -1.20
CA GLU A 463 -39.26 30.65 -1.16
C GLU A 463 -38.20 30.44 -0.07
N GLN A 464 -38.58 29.92 1.08
CA GLN A 464 -37.64 29.65 2.18
C GLN A 464 -36.44 28.75 1.79
N TYR A 465 -36.60 27.84 0.83
CA TYR A 465 -35.53 26.93 0.42
C TYR A 465 -34.59 27.59 -0.60
N ARG A 466 -35.14 28.46 -1.46
CA ARG A 466 -34.37 29.35 -2.33
C ARG A 466 -33.49 30.28 -1.49
N GLU A 467 -34.05 30.95 -0.49
CA GLU A 467 -33.28 31.84 0.40
C GLU A 467 -32.17 31.10 1.17
N LYS A 468 -32.45 29.86 1.60
CA LYS A 468 -31.43 29.01 2.25
C LYS A 468 -30.30 28.62 1.30
N LEU A 469 -30.59 28.33 0.03
CA LEU A 469 -29.56 28.09 -0.99
C LEU A 469 -28.74 29.36 -1.27
N LYS A 470 -29.39 30.52 -1.41
CA LYS A 470 -28.72 31.80 -1.62
C LYS A 470 -27.75 32.12 -0.47
N SER A 471 -28.20 31.94 0.77
CA SER A 471 -27.35 32.09 1.96
C SER A 471 -26.19 31.08 1.99
N LEU A 472 -26.42 29.84 1.55
CA LEU A 472 -25.38 28.82 1.50
C LEU A 472 -24.31 29.19 0.48
N ILE A 473 -24.68 29.58 -0.73
CA ILE A 473 -23.74 30.02 -1.78
C ILE A 473 -22.94 31.23 -1.32
N ALA A 474 -23.58 32.22 -0.69
CA ALA A 474 -22.89 33.39 -0.15
C ALA A 474 -21.82 33.01 0.88
N SER A 475 -22.09 32.01 1.73
CA SER A 475 -21.11 31.51 2.72
C SER A 475 -19.91 30.77 2.11
N LEU A 476 -19.99 30.35 0.85
CA LEU A 476 -18.93 29.63 0.16
C LEU A 476 -17.95 30.56 -0.58
N LYS A 477 -18.42 31.72 -1.06
CA LYS A 477 -17.66 32.65 -1.90
C LYS A 477 -16.33 33.11 -1.28
N ASP A 478 -16.26 33.18 0.04
CA ASP A 478 -15.08 33.67 0.76
C ASP A 478 -14.13 32.54 1.22
N ASN A 479 -14.43 31.27 0.92
CA ASN A 479 -13.63 30.14 1.38
C ASN A 479 -12.84 29.48 0.22
N PRO A 480 -11.53 29.75 0.09
CA PRO A 480 -10.72 29.18 -0.98
C PRO A 480 -10.59 27.65 -0.92
N LEU A 481 -10.90 27.02 0.22
CA LEU A 481 -10.88 25.57 0.38
C LEU A 481 -12.16 24.88 -0.14
N LEU A 482 -13.21 25.63 -0.48
CA LEU A 482 -14.51 25.10 -0.88
C LEU A 482 -14.92 25.50 -2.31
N VAL A 483 -13.96 25.93 -3.15
CA VAL A 483 -14.22 26.39 -4.52
C VAL A 483 -14.93 25.32 -5.35
N SER A 484 -14.50 24.07 -5.24
CA SER A 484 -15.12 22.96 -5.98
C SER A 484 -16.54 22.68 -5.50
N THR A 485 -16.78 22.76 -4.19
CA THR A 485 -18.12 22.63 -3.60
C THR A 485 -19.02 23.79 -4.02
N GLN A 486 -18.50 25.01 -4.08
CA GLN A 486 -19.22 26.19 -4.59
C GLN A 486 -19.66 25.95 -6.03
N HIS A 487 -18.74 25.52 -6.90
CA HIS A 487 -19.04 25.24 -8.30
C HIS A 487 -20.13 24.18 -8.46
N LEU A 488 -20.07 23.09 -7.68
CA LEU A 488 -21.10 22.05 -7.66
C LEU A 488 -22.49 22.62 -7.30
N VAL A 489 -22.58 23.47 -6.28
CA VAL A 489 -23.85 24.06 -5.83
C VAL A 489 -24.41 25.06 -6.86
N GLU A 490 -23.54 25.88 -7.45
CA GLU A 490 -23.92 26.82 -8.51
C GLU A 490 -24.43 26.08 -9.76
N GLU A 491 -23.70 25.05 -10.22
CA GLU A 491 -24.09 24.23 -11.36
C GLU A 491 -25.42 23.48 -11.11
N LEU A 492 -25.62 22.98 -9.89
CA LEU A 492 -26.88 22.36 -9.47
C LEU A 492 -28.06 23.35 -9.57
N CYS A 493 -27.87 24.58 -9.07
CA CYS A 493 -28.92 25.60 -9.13
C CYS A 493 -29.21 26.02 -10.57
N GLN A 494 -28.17 26.18 -11.40
CA GLN A 494 -28.29 26.51 -12.81
C GLN A 494 -29.07 25.44 -13.58
N TYR A 495 -28.74 24.16 -13.39
CA TYR A 495 -29.39 23.06 -14.10
C TYR A 495 -30.89 22.97 -13.81
N TYR A 496 -31.31 23.19 -12.57
CA TYR A 496 -32.72 23.17 -12.16
C TYR A 496 -33.41 24.55 -12.24
N ASN A 497 -32.75 25.56 -12.81
CA ASN A 497 -33.26 26.94 -12.91
C ASN A 497 -33.74 27.50 -11.56
N ILE A 498 -33.00 27.24 -10.48
CA ILE A 498 -33.32 27.80 -9.15
C ILE A 498 -32.84 29.26 -9.12
N PRO A 499 -33.71 30.25 -8.87
CA PRO A 499 -33.37 31.66 -9.00
C PRO A 499 -32.51 32.17 -7.83
N VAL A 500 -31.26 31.74 -7.72
CA VAL A 500 -30.35 32.11 -6.61
C VAL A 500 -29.51 33.37 -6.89
N GLU A 501 -29.45 33.80 -8.16
CA GLU A 501 -28.85 35.06 -8.60
C GLU A 501 -29.89 36.20 -8.57
N GLU A 502 -29.42 37.45 -8.48
CA GLU A 502 -30.27 38.65 -8.48
C GLU A 502 -30.87 38.96 -9.85
#